data_AF-A0A7X0B3C1-F1
#
_entry.id   AF-A0A7X0B3C1-F1
#
_cell.length_a   1.000
_cell.length_b   1.000
_cell.length_c   1.000
_cell.angle_alpha   90.00
_cell.angle_beta   90.00
_cell.angle_gamma   90.00
#
_symmetry.space_group_name_H-M   'P 1'
#
loop_
_entity.id
_entity.type
_entity.pdbx_description
1 polymer ?
#
loop_
_entity_poly.entity_id
_entity_poly.type
_entity_poly.pdbx_seq_one_letter_code
_entity_poly.pdbx_strand_id
1 'polypeptide(L)'
;MIHIDIWRILGRIPTVNWLILAVCAVAFLGFYVLDYRKWGCLSFASYFFGFNYFLKVVVMYPFAWSANNVLATDRHFESILVHLDKALYITIGGFICMLSGIMAARVLTRRPPAACALVYDVLSRGWQSGGGVVVGALIVTVLTVALALMGFQAFIARSLVFEHNELRPFYNLWSQIVPFFAINAIVYGVTRRQWTALALGVALASLGIIGGNRTVAILTLMQAGVMLAMPKRFRNLPVMLLAALGLASVAVTIASLREASLHDQRGFLFRLLYGNDLSDLRDFAWILTGMDDSPLFWGKTYMAGYLSFIPAYLFPFRVEFGFGRVSPALAGLDPMFHSGLRPPIFGEMYVNFGLPGVALGGFLYGLLVGRVMVWITRMLDLPEGADKPVSQVVVWTGFILLQIIDSVVFTPAFFGVYVLAALLILGQVLARIGARRYA
;
A
#
# COMPACT_ATOMS: atom_id res chain seq x y z
N MET A 1 32.14 -4.97 -3.89
CA MET A 1 31.70 -6.35 -3.56
C MET A 1 30.99 -6.27 -2.20
N ILE A 2 29.69 -6.53 -2.14
CA ILE A 2 28.91 -6.42 -0.89
C ILE A 2 29.20 -7.67 -0.08
N HIS A 3 30.00 -7.57 0.99
CA HIS A 3 30.16 -8.67 1.93
C HIS A 3 28.93 -8.66 2.86
N ILE A 4 27.86 -9.35 2.45
CA ILE A 4 26.77 -9.66 3.37
C ILE A 4 27.33 -10.75 4.30
N ASP A 5 27.76 -10.36 5.49
CA ASP A 5 28.14 -11.33 6.52
C ASP A 5 26.87 -11.94 7.12
N ILE A 6 26.27 -12.85 6.35
CA ILE A 6 25.04 -13.56 6.71
C ILE A 6 25.20 -14.24 8.07
N TRP A 7 26.36 -14.82 8.34
CA TRP A 7 26.64 -15.52 9.59
C TRP A 7 26.59 -14.61 10.81
N ARG A 8 27.08 -13.37 10.68
CA ARG A 8 26.97 -12.37 11.75
C ARG A 8 25.54 -11.90 11.99
N ILE A 9 24.71 -11.84 10.94
CA ILE A 9 23.27 -11.55 11.08
C ILE A 9 22.57 -12.71 11.78
N LEU A 10 22.81 -13.94 11.32
CA LEU A 10 22.19 -15.15 11.86
C LEU A 10 22.50 -15.34 13.36
N GLY A 11 23.74 -15.04 13.78
CA GLY A 11 24.18 -15.17 15.17
C GLY A 11 23.69 -14.08 16.14
N ARG A 12 23.17 -12.95 15.64
CA ARG A 12 22.65 -11.85 16.47
C ARG A 12 21.19 -12.01 16.84
N ILE A 13 20.42 -12.72 16.01
CA ILE A 13 18.99 -12.87 16.18
C ILE A 13 18.70 -13.98 17.21
N PRO A 14 17.95 -13.70 18.29
CA PRO A 14 17.56 -14.72 19.26
C PRO A 14 16.86 -15.92 18.61
N THR A 15 17.15 -17.13 19.09
CA THR A 15 16.56 -18.38 18.57
C THR A 15 15.03 -18.36 18.60
N VAL A 16 14.43 -17.71 19.60
CA VAL A 16 12.98 -17.54 19.72
C VAL A 16 12.42 -16.75 18.53
N ASN A 17 13.12 -15.71 18.07
CA ASN A 17 12.68 -14.90 16.93
C ASN A 17 12.78 -15.69 15.63
N TRP A 18 13.84 -16.48 15.45
CA TRP A 18 13.91 -17.42 14.33
C TRP A 18 12.75 -18.42 14.30
N LEU A 19 12.39 -18.98 15.47
CA LEU A 19 11.25 -19.87 15.58
C LEU A 19 9.94 -19.17 15.21
N ILE A 20 9.72 -17.95 15.72
CA ILE A 20 8.56 -17.13 15.38
C ILE A 20 8.49 -16.90 13.87
N LEU A 21 9.58 -16.45 13.24
CA LEU A 21 9.65 -16.23 11.79
C LEU A 21 9.38 -17.50 11.00
N ALA A 22 9.91 -18.64 11.44
CA ALA A 22 9.67 -19.93 10.80
C ALA A 22 8.19 -20.33 10.88
N VAL A 23 7.56 -20.20 12.06
CA VAL A 23 6.12 -20.46 12.24
C VAL A 23 5.29 -19.52 11.35
N CYS A 24 5.63 -18.23 11.33
CA CYS A 24 4.99 -17.23 10.48
C CYS A 24 5.13 -17.56 8.98
N ALA A 25 6.31 -18.02 8.55
CA ALA A 25 6.58 -18.41 7.17
C ALA A 25 5.78 -19.67 6.80
N VAL A 26 5.79 -20.71 7.64
CA VAL A 26 5.00 -21.93 7.39
C VAL A 26 3.50 -21.62 7.36
N ALA A 27 3.01 -20.79 8.29
CA ALA A 27 1.61 -20.37 8.30
C ALA A 27 1.22 -19.62 7.03
N PHE A 28 2.06 -18.70 6.56
CA PHE A 28 1.84 -17.98 5.30
C PHE A 28 1.88 -18.92 4.09
N LEU A 29 2.86 -19.82 4.01
CA LEU A 29 2.97 -20.80 2.92
C LEU A 29 1.76 -21.74 2.89
N GLY A 30 1.32 -22.23 4.05
CA GLY A 30 0.10 -23.03 4.18
C GLY A 30 -1.13 -22.27 3.71
N PHE A 31 -1.30 -21.02 4.16
CA PHE A 31 -2.37 -20.13 3.69
C PHE A 31 -2.31 -19.92 2.18
N TYR A 32 -1.14 -19.60 1.64
CA TYR A 32 -0.92 -19.35 0.21
C TYR A 32 -1.23 -20.60 -0.63
N VAL A 33 -0.81 -21.79 -0.19
CA VAL A 33 -1.12 -23.04 -0.88
C VAL A 33 -2.63 -23.31 -0.91
N LEU A 34 -3.33 -23.09 0.20
CA LEU A 34 -4.79 -23.25 0.25
C LEU A 34 -5.51 -22.23 -0.65
N ASP A 35 -5.08 -20.98 -0.61
CA ASP A 35 -5.63 -19.91 -1.42
C ASP A 35 -5.34 -20.12 -2.92
N TYR A 36 -4.13 -20.58 -3.26
CA TYR A 36 -3.73 -20.97 -4.62
C TYR A 36 -4.51 -22.19 -5.11
N ARG A 37 -4.80 -23.18 -4.26
CA ARG A 37 -5.68 -24.31 -4.66
C ARG A 37 -7.08 -23.84 -5.03
N LYS A 38 -7.60 -22.82 -4.32
CA LYS A 38 -8.91 -22.23 -4.60
C LYS A 38 -8.91 -21.39 -5.89
N TRP A 39 -7.99 -20.45 -6.02
CA TRP A 39 -8.01 -19.45 -7.09
C TRP A 39 -7.08 -19.75 -8.26
N GLY A 40 -6.13 -20.68 -8.11
CA GLY A 40 -5.11 -20.97 -9.10
C GLY A 40 -4.07 -19.87 -9.31
N CYS A 41 -4.16 -18.73 -8.63
CA CYS A 41 -3.31 -17.57 -8.85
C CYS A 41 -3.15 -16.75 -7.56
N LEU A 42 -2.35 -15.68 -7.61
CA LEU A 42 -2.26 -14.69 -6.55
C LEU A 42 -3.63 -14.01 -6.39
N SER A 43 -4.34 -14.31 -5.31
CA SER A 43 -5.62 -13.65 -5.00
C SER A 43 -5.42 -12.29 -4.32
N PHE A 44 -6.51 -11.56 -4.15
CA PHE A 44 -6.57 -10.36 -3.32
C PHE A 44 -5.98 -10.59 -1.91
N ALA A 45 -6.31 -11.72 -1.27
CA ALA A 45 -5.84 -12.02 0.08
C ALA A 45 -4.36 -12.37 0.10
N SER A 46 -3.91 -13.21 -0.85
CA SER A 46 -2.49 -13.56 -0.98
C SER A 46 -1.62 -12.34 -1.31
N TYR A 47 -2.11 -11.41 -2.13
CA TYR A 47 -1.44 -10.13 -2.36
C TYR A 47 -1.32 -9.33 -1.06
N PHE A 48 -2.43 -9.17 -0.34
CA PHE A 48 -2.48 -8.38 0.89
C PHE A 48 -1.53 -8.93 1.97
N PHE A 49 -1.62 -10.22 2.28
CA PHE A 49 -0.75 -10.87 3.27
C PHE A 49 0.70 -10.98 2.77
N GLY A 50 0.90 -11.27 1.49
CA GLY A 50 2.24 -11.39 0.92
C GLY A 50 3.03 -10.09 1.06
N PHE A 51 2.40 -8.95 0.75
CA PHE A 51 3.07 -7.65 0.82
C PHE A 51 3.13 -7.08 2.24
N ASN A 52 2.01 -7.03 2.96
CA ASN A 52 1.96 -6.33 4.25
C ASN A 52 2.48 -7.15 5.44
N TYR A 53 2.47 -8.48 5.33
CA TYR A 53 2.93 -9.37 6.40
C TYR A 53 4.21 -10.09 6.02
N PHE A 54 4.16 -10.94 5.00
CA PHE A 54 5.28 -11.84 4.70
C PHE A 54 6.54 -11.07 4.29
N LEU A 55 6.41 -10.15 3.31
CA LEU A 55 7.54 -9.35 2.88
C LEU A 55 8.02 -8.41 3.99
N LYS A 56 7.15 -7.51 4.47
CA LYS A 56 7.53 -6.45 5.41
C LYS A 56 7.92 -6.91 6.82
N VAL A 57 7.46 -8.08 7.26
CA VAL A 57 7.74 -8.59 8.61
C VAL A 57 8.67 -9.78 8.54
N VAL A 58 8.26 -10.85 7.85
CA VAL A 58 9.01 -12.12 7.89
C VAL A 58 10.33 -12.02 7.12
N VAL A 59 10.28 -11.50 5.89
CA VAL A 59 11.48 -11.37 5.05
C VAL A 59 12.36 -10.22 5.54
N MET A 60 11.80 -9.07 5.89
CA MET A 60 12.58 -7.88 6.23
C MET A 60 13.19 -7.89 7.64
N TYR A 61 12.66 -8.65 8.60
CA TYR A 61 13.20 -8.64 9.98
C TYR A 61 14.69 -9.04 10.06
N PRO A 62 15.16 -10.13 9.42
CA PRO A 62 16.59 -10.45 9.41
C PRO A 62 17.46 -9.35 8.79
N PHE A 63 16.96 -8.68 7.75
CA PHE A 63 17.70 -7.57 7.12
C PHE A 63 17.76 -6.34 8.03
N ALA A 64 16.76 -6.09 8.87
CA ALA A 64 16.77 -5.00 9.83
C ALA A 64 17.88 -5.13 10.90
N TRP A 65 18.33 -6.36 11.21
CA TRP A 65 19.48 -6.64 12.09
C TRP A 65 20.85 -6.40 11.45
N SER A 66 20.90 -6.19 10.13
CA SER A 66 22.16 -6.01 9.41
C SER A 66 22.79 -4.65 9.69
N ALA A 67 24.11 -4.64 9.92
CA ALA A 67 24.91 -3.42 10.04
C ALA A 67 24.85 -2.51 8.80
N ASN A 68 24.42 -3.03 7.65
CA ASN A 68 24.19 -2.20 6.46
C ASN A 68 23.11 -1.13 6.66
N ASN A 69 22.21 -1.29 7.66
CA ASN A 69 21.23 -0.26 8.00
C ASN A 69 21.82 0.97 8.68
N VAL A 70 23.07 0.94 9.16
CA VAL A 70 23.78 2.13 9.64
C VAL A 70 23.79 3.22 8.57
N LEU A 71 23.79 2.84 7.29
CA LEU A 71 23.75 3.80 6.18
C LEU A 71 22.44 4.60 6.10
N ALA A 72 21.34 4.04 6.59
CA ALA A 72 20.02 4.68 6.58
C ALA A 72 19.64 5.28 7.94
N THR A 73 20.25 4.80 9.03
CA THR A 73 19.89 5.15 10.42
C THR A 73 21.00 5.89 11.17
N ASP A 74 22.18 5.99 10.56
CA ASP A 74 23.36 6.65 11.10
C ASP A 74 23.68 6.15 12.52
N ARG A 75 23.92 7.06 13.46
CA ARG A 75 24.22 6.77 14.87
C ARG A 75 23.10 6.09 15.66
N HIS A 76 21.88 6.04 15.14
CA HIS A 76 20.73 5.50 15.87
C HIS A 76 20.60 3.98 15.79
N PHE A 77 21.40 3.33 14.94
CA PHE A 77 21.28 1.89 14.68
C PHE A 77 21.29 1.02 15.94
N GLU A 78 22.21 1.26 16.88
CA GLU A 78 22.31 0.47 18.11
C GLU A 78 21.04 0.60 18.98
N SER A 79 20.45 1.80 19.06
CA SER A 79 19.19 2.02 19.80
C SER A 79 18.00 1.30 19.16
N ILE A 80 18.00 1.19 17.83
CA ILE A 80 16.99 0.49 17.04
C ILE A 80 17.06 -1.02 17.32
N LEU A 81 18.27 -1.59 17.39
CA LEU A 81 18.45 -3.03 17.63
C LEU A 81 17.83 -3.48 18.95
N VAL A 82 17.92 -2.66 20.01
CA VAL A 82 17.31 -2.95 21.32
C VAL A 82 15.78 -3.08 21.23
N HIS A 83 15.15 -2.36 20.30
CA HIS A 83 13.69 -2.30 20.15
C HIS A 83 13.14 -3.16 19.01
N LEU A 84 14.02 -3.77 18.21
CA LEU A 84 13.62 -4.49 17.00
C LEU A 84 12.75 -5.71 17.30
N ASP A 85 13.03 -6.40 18.41
CA ASP A 85 12.24 -7.54 18.88
C ASP A 85 10.86 -7.11 19.39
N LYS A 86 10.81 -6.01 20.14
CA LYS A 86 9.56 -5.40 20.61
C LYS A 86 8.66 -5.03 19.41
N ALA A 87 9.25 -4.43 18.36
CA ALA A 87 8.55 -4.12 17.12
C ALA A 87 8.00 -5.39 16.42
N LEU A 88 8.79 -6.47 16.37
CA LEU A 88 8.35 -7.76 15.82
C LEU A 88 7.16 -8.32 16.59
N TYR A 89 7.23 -8.39 17.92
CA TYR A 89 6.18 -8.96 18.76
C TYR A 89 4.88 -8.18 18.69
N ILE A 90 4.95 -6.85 18.74
CA ILE A 90 3.76 -5.98 18.60
C ILE A 90 3.10 -6.22 17.23
N THR A 91 3.91 -6.27 16.17
CA THR A 91 3.41 -6.46 14.82
C THR A 91 2.73 -7.82 14.66
N ILE A 92 3.38 -8.91 15.11
CA ILE A 92 2.82 -10.27 15.04
C ILE A 92 1.56 -10.40 15.90
N GLY A 93 1.55 -9.83 17.11
CA GLY A 93 0.36 -9.79 17.96
C GLY A 93 -0.83 -9.13 17.26
N GLY A 94 -0.60 -7.98 16.62
CA GLY A 94 -1.61 -7.32 15.79
C GLY A 94 -2.10 -8.19 14.63
N PHE A 95 -1.19 -8.91 13.95
CA PHE A 95 -1.55 -9.84 12.87
C PHE A 95 -2.40 -11.01 13.37
N ILE A 96 -2.11 -11.58 14.53
CA ILE A 96 -2.92 -12.65 15.13
C ILE A 96 -4.34 -12.15 15.42
N CYS A 97 -4.47 -10.96 16.02
CA CYS A 97 -5.77 -10.34 16.25
C CYS A 97 -6.51 -10.03 14.94
N MET A 98 -5.80 -9.60 13.91
CA MET A 98 -6.38 -9.39 12.58
C MET A 98 -6.89 -10.70 11.96
N LEU A 99 -6.14 -11.79 12.07
CA LEU A 99 -6.58 -13.11 11.59
C LEU A 99 -7.84 -13.58 12.31
N SER A 100 -7.94 -13.38 13.63
CA SER A 100 -9.15 -13.72 14.39
C SER A 100 -10.36 -12.87 13.97
N GLY A 101 -10.15 -11.58 13.67
CA GLY A 101 -11.16 -10.71 13.08
C GLY A 101 -11.64 -11.20 11.70
N ILE A 102 -10.72 -11.63 10.83
CA ILE A 102 -11.06 -12.19 9.51
C ILE A 102 -11.87 -13.48 9.67
N MET A 103 -11.51 -14.35 10.62
CA MET A 103 -12.28 -15.56 10.92
C MET A 103 -13.68 -15.22 11.41
N ALA A 104 -13.81 -14.26 12.33
CA ALA A 104 -15.10 -13.77 12.81
C ALA A 104 -15.95 -13.21 11.65
N ALA A 105 -15.35 -12.49 10.71
CA ALA A 105 -16.06 -11.97 9.53
C ALA A 105 -16.72 -13.07 8.70
N ARG A 106 -16.09 -14.25 8.55
CA ARG A 106 -16.69 -15.37 7.79
C ARG A 106 -18.00 -15.86 8.39
N VAL A 107 -18.11 -15.83 9.72
CA VAL A 107 -19.30 -16.25 10.45
C VAL A 107 -20.35 -15.13 10.53
N LEU A 108 -19.90 -13.90 10.79
CA LEU A 108 -20.79 -12.76 11.04
C LEU A 108 -21.34 -12.10 9.77
N THR A 109 -20.66 -12.24 8.63
CA THR A 109 -21.06 -11.57 7.38
C THR A 109 -22.18 -12.34 6.69
N ARG A 110 -23.42 -12.06 7.07
CA ARG A 110 -24.59 -12.62 6.39
C ARG A 110 -24.96 -11.84 5.13
N ARG A 111 -24.91 -10.51 5.20
CA ARG A 111 -25.27 -9.60 4.10
C ARG A 111 -24.03 -8.95 3.47
N PRO A 112 -24.07 -8.60 2.18
CA PRO A 112 -22.99 -7.84 1.55
C PRO A 112 -22.83 -6.47 2.24
N PRO A 113 -21.59 -6.01 2.49
CA PRO A 113 -21.38 -4.66 3.03
C PRO A 113 -21.92 -3.60 2.06
N ALA A 114 -22.71 -2.65 2.56
CA ALA A 114 -23.30 -1.59 1.73
C ALA A 114 -22.23 -0.77 0.98
N ALA A 115 -21.08 -0.54 1.63
CA ALA A 115 -19.94 0.14 1.00
C ALA A 115 -19.42 -0.60 -0.24
N CYS A 116 -19.37 -1.95 -0.23
CA CYS A 116 -18.99 -2.72 -1.41
C CYS A 116 -19.98 -2.51 -2.56
N ALA A 117 -21.28 -2.55 -2.29
CA ALA A 117 -22.30 -2.34 -3.31
C ALA A 117 -22.23 -0.93 -3.90
N LEU A 118 -22.06 0.10 -3.05
CA LEU A 118 -21.93 1.49 -3.48
C LEU A 118 -20.70 1.70 -4.37
N VAL A 119 -19.52 1.27 -3.91
CA VAL A 119 -18.28 1.41 -4.66
C VAL A 119 -18.35 0.63 -5.97
N TYR A 120 -18.88 -0.60 -5.94
CA TYR A 120 -19.07 -1.40 -7.14
C TYR A 120 -19.97 -0.71 -8.18
N ASP A 121 -21.11 -0.17 -7.76
CA ASP A 121 -22.05 0.53 -8.65
C ASP A 121 -21.38 1.74 -9.32
N VAL A 122 -20.67 2.55 -8.55
CA VAL A 122 -19.93 3.72 -9.05
C VAL A 122 -18.83 3.31 -10.03
N LEU A 123 -18.04 2.28 -9.71
CA LEU A 123 -16.98 1.83 -10.59
C LEU A 123 -17.54 1.23 -11.89
N SER A 124 -18.54 0.34 -11.78
CA SER A 124 -19.10 -0.39 -12.93
C SER A 124 -19.91 0.50 -13.88
N ARG A 125 -20.76 1.39 -13.36
CA ARG A 125 -21.63 2.26 -14.17
C ARG A 125 -20.99 3.58 -14.54
N GLY A 126 -20.13 4.12 -13.67
CA GLY A 126 -19.45 5.40 -13.90
C GLY A 126 -18.14 5.21 -14.64
N TRP A 127 -17.13 4.71 -13.92
CA TRP A 127 -15.74 4.72 -14.38
C TRP A 127 -15.42 3.68 -15.47
N GLN A 128 -16.10 2.53 -15.45
CA GLN A 128 -15.95 1.44 -16.43
C GLN A 128 -16.75 1.68 -17.72
N SER A 129 -16.68 2.92 -18.22
CA SER A 129 -17.25 3.36 -19.49
C SER A 129 -16.17 3.99 -20.36
N GLY A 130 -16.40 4.06 -21.68
CA GLY A 130 -15.46 4.73 -22.59
C GLY A 130 -15.26 6.20 -22.22
N GLY A 131 -16.34 6.87 -21.81
CA GLY A 131 -16.28 8.23 -21.27
C GLY A 131 -15.46 8.33 -19.98
N GLY A 132 -15.62 7.38 -19.05
CA GLY A 132 -14.83 7.32 -17.82
C GLY A 132 -13.33 7.17 -18.07
N VAL A 133 -12.93 6.37 -19.06
CA VAL A 133 -11.51 6.23 -19.46
C VAL A 133 -10.98 7.54 -20.07
N VAL A 134 -11.72 8.18 -20.97
CA VAL A 134 -11.31 9.44 -21.60
C VAL A 134 -11.19 10.57 -20.57
N VAL A 135 -12.20 10.74 -19.72
CA VAL A 135 -12.20 11.74 -18.64
C VAL A 135 -11.05 11.47 -17.67
N GLY A 136 -10.83 10.22 -17.28
CA GLY A 136 -9.72 9.85 -16.40
C GLY A 136 -8.36 10.15 -17.00
N ALA A 137 -8.15 9.83 -18.27
CA ALA A 137 -6.92 10.15 -18.99
C ALA A 137 -6.69 11.66 -19.07
N LEU A 138 -7.74 12.44 -19.37
CA LEU A 138 -7.67 13.90 -19.40
C LEU A 138 -7.28 14.48 -18.04
N ILE A 139 -7.89 14.00 -16.94
CA ILE A 139 -7.54 14.42 -15.58
C ILE A 139 -6.06 14.15 -15.30
N VAL A 140 -5.55 12.95 -15.62
CA VAL A 140 -4.13 12.61 -15.41
C VAL A 140 -3.23 13.51 -16.26
N THR A 141 -3.56 13.74 -17.52
CA THR A 141 -2.77 14.61 -18.41
C THR A 141 -2.73 16.04 -17.86
N VAL A 142 -3.88 16.61 -17.47
CA VAL A 142 -3.95 17.96 -16.91
C VAL A 142 -3.11 18.07 -15.63
N LEU A 143 -3.23 17.10 -14.72
CA LEU A 143 -2.43 17.11 -13.48
C LEU A 143 -0.94 16.94 -13.74
N THR A 144 -0.56 16.11 -14.71
CA THR A 144 0.84 15.90 -15.08
C THR A 144 1.44 17.15 -15.71
N VAL A 145 0.71 17.82 -16.60
CA VAL A 145 1.12 19.10 -17.19
C VAL A 145 1.19 20.19 -16.13
N ALA A 146 0.20 20.29 -15.24
CA ALA A 146 0.20 21.25 -14.15
C ALA A 146 1.43 21.06 -13.24
N LEU A 147 1.76 19.83 -12.86
CA LEU A 147 2.97 19.53 -12.10
C LEU A 147 4.24 19.96 -12.85
N ALA A 148 4.34 19.63 -14.13
CA ALA A 148 5.50 20.01 -14.95
C ALA A 148 5.65 21.54 -15.04
N LEU A 149 4.55 22.29 -15.21
CA LEU A 149 4.54 23.75 -15.23
C LEU A 149 4.94 24.37 -13.88
N MET A 150 4.68 23.68 -12.77
CA MET A 150 5.13 24.09 -11.44
C MET A 150 6.60 23.73 -11.16
N GLY A 151 7.34 23.25 -12.17
CA GLY A 151 8.76 22.91 -12.05
C GLY A 151 9.02 21.47 -11.59
N PHE A 152 8.01 20.60 -11.59
CA PHE A 152 8.23 19.17 -11.37
C PHE A 152 9.07 18.60 -12.52
N GLN A 153 10.30 18.19 -12.20
CA GLN A 153 11.19 17.58 -13.19
C GLN A 153 10.98 16.06 -13.19
N ALA A 154 10.52 15.55 -14.33
CA ALA A 154 10.42 14.13 -14.60
C ALA A 154 11.75 13.43 -14.29
N PHE A 155 11.68 12.26 -13.65
CA PHE A 155 12.84 11.46 -13.24
C PHE A 155 13.77 12.10 -12.20
N ILE A 156 13.54 13.33 -11.73
CA ILE A 156 14.26 13.86 -10.56
C ILE A 156 13.65 13.28 -9.29
N ALA A 157 14.49 13.17 -8.25
CA ALA A 157 14.13 12.45 -7.03
C ALA A 157 12.91 13.12 -6.39
N ARG A 158 12.09 12.29 -5.73
CA ARG A 158 11.07 12.71 -4.78
C ARG A 158 11.58 13.76 -3.77
N SER A 159 12.90 13.84 -3.56
CA SER A 159 13.57 14.90 -2.81
C SER A 159 13.21 16.31 -3.27
N LEU A 160 13.05 16.58 -4.56
CA LEU A 160 12.68 17.92 -5.04
C LEU A 160 11.27 18.33 -4.59
N VAL A 161 10.34 17.37 -4.55
CA VAL A 161 9.00 17.57 -3.95
C VAL A 161 9.09 17.73 -2.42
N PHE A 162 10.12 17.17 -1.79
CA PHE A 162 10.36 17.38 -0.36
C PHE A 162 11.05 18.73 -0.08
N GLU A 163 11.84 19.25 -1.00
CA GLU A 163 12.45 20.58 -0.89
C GLU A 163 11.39 21.69 -1.08
N HIS A 164 10.44 21.46 -1.99
CA HIS A 164 9.35 22.40 -2.31
C HIS A 164 8.02 21.97 -1.68
N ASN A 165 7.73 22.46 -0.46
CA ASN A 165 6.52 22.14 0.29
C ASN A 165 5.22 22.42 -0.48
N GLU A 166 5.23 23.43 -1.34
CA GLU A 166 4.15 23.86 -2.22
C GLU A 166 3.78 22.83 -3.29
N LEU A 167 4.71 21.97 -3.73
CA LEU A 167 4.45 20.92 -4.73
C LEU A 167 3.82 19.67 -4.12
N ARG A 168 4.00 19.45 -2.81
CA ARG A 168 3.59 18.21 -2.13
C ARG A 168 2.10 17.90 -2.28
N PRO A 169 1.14 18.84 -2.12
CA PRO A 169 -0.29 18.52 -2.28
C PRO A 169 -0.63 18.05 -3.69
N PHE A 170 -0.08 18.71 -4.71
CA PHE A 170 -0.32 18.36 -6.12
C PHE A 170 0.29 17.01 -6.47
N TYR A 171 1.52 16.75 -6.02
CA TYR A 171 2.19 15.47 -6.23
C TYR A 171 1.45 14.34 -5.51
N ASN A 172 1.01 14.55 -4.27
CA ASN A 172 0.21 13.57 -3.54
C ASN A 172 -1.11 13.28 -4.25
N LEU A 173 -1.83 14.32 -4.70
CA LEU A 173 -3.05 14.18 -5.49
C LEU A 173 -2.81 13.34 -6.76
N TRP A 174 -1.80 13.70 -7.52
CA TRP A 174 -1.39 12.99 -8.73
C TRP A 174 -1.02 11.52 -8.44
N SER A 175 -0.27 11.27 -7.36
CA SER A 175 0.16 9.92 -6.97
C SER A 175 -0.98 8.98 -6.57
N GLN A 176 -2.14 9.53 -6.19
CA GLN A 176 -3.36 8.77 -5.88
C GLN A 176 -4.25 8.59 -7.13
N ILE A 177 -4.32 9.62 -7.96
CA ILE A 177 -5.18 9.64 -9.15
C ILE A 177 -4.61 8.76 -10.28
N VAL A 178 -3.30 8.77 -10.49
CA VAL A 178 -2.66 8.00 -11.58
C VAL A 178 -2.91 6.50 -11.46
N PRO A 179 -2.66 5.84 -10.31
CA PRO A 179 -2.96 4.40 -10.14
C PRO A 179 -4.43 4.06 -10.39
N PHE A 180 -5.35 4.90 -9.89
CA PHE A 180 -6.78 4.70 -10.05
C PHE A 180 -7.17 4.65 -11.53
N PHE A 181 -6.74 5.64 -12.32
CA PHE A 181 -7.09 5.70 -13.74
C PHE A 181 -6.30 4.72 -14.61
N ALA A 182 -5.07 4.39 -14.24
CA ALA A 182 -4.31 3.32 -14.88
C ALA A 182 -5.04 1.98 -14.75
N ILE A 183 -5.47 1.61 -13.53
CA ILE A 183 -6.26 0.41 -13.29
C ILE A 183 -7.60 0.47 -14.05
N ASN A 184 -8.30 1.60 -14.01
CA ASN A 184 -9.57 1.78 -14.73
C ASN A 184 -9.42 1.44 -16.22
N ALA A 185 -8.42 2.03 -16.88
CA ALA A 185 -8.15 1.84 -18.29
C ALA A 185 -7.69 0.41 -18.63
N ILE A 186 -6.84 -0.21 -17.78
CA ILE A 186 -6.44 -1.62 -17.94
C ILE A 186 -7.65 -2.55 -17.85
N VAL A 187 -8.44 -2.43 -16.77
CA VAL A 187 -9.60 -3.29 -16.53
C VAL A 187 -10.64 -3.11 -17.64
N TYR A 188 -10.92 -1.86 -18.05
CA TYR A 188 -11.83 -1.56 -19.15
C TYR A 188 -11.32 -2.13 -20.49
N GLY A 189 -10.05 -1.90 -20.81
CA GLY A 189 -9.41 -2.37 -22.05
C GLY A 189 -9.45 -3.90 -22.17
N VAL A 190 -9.17 -4.63 -21.10
CA VAL A 190 -9.26 -6.11 -21.12
C VAL A 190 -10.71 -6.58 -21.21
N THR A 191 -11.63 -5.96 -20.45
CA THR A 191 -13.03 -6.39 -20.38
C THR A 191 -13.76 -6.15 -21.71
N ARG A 192 -13.46 -5.03 -22.38
CA ARG A 192 -14.06 -4.65 -23.67
C ARG A 192 -13.21 -5.04 -24.88
N ARG A 193 -12.08 -5.72 -24.69
CA ARG A 193 -11.09 -6.08 -25.73
C ARG A 193 -10.60 -4.87 -26.54
N GLN A 194 -10.46 -3.73 -25.88
CA GLN A 194 -9.95 -2.48 -26.48
C GLN A 194 -8.47 -2.30 -26.16
N TRP A 195 -7.62 -2.67 -27.13
CA TRP A 195 -6.16 -2.59 -26.98
C TRP A 195 -5.65 -1.17 -26.76
N THR A 196 -6.30 -0.16 -27.33
CA THR A 196 -5.96 1.25 -27.14
C THR A 196 -6.13 1.68 -25.68
N ALA A 197 -7.23 1.30 -25.03
CA ALA A 197 -7.46 1.58 -23.61
C ALA A 197 -6.48 0.81 -22.71
N LEU A 198 -6.14 -0.43 -23.07
CA LEU A 198 -5.14 -1.21 -22.36
C LEU A 198 -3.75 -0.57 -22.44
N ALA A 199 -3.31 -0.20 -23.64
CA ALA A 199 -2.03 0.47 -23.87
C ALA A 199 -1.97 1.81 -23.13
N LEU A 200 -3.06 2.57 -23.16
CA LEU A 200 -3.20 3.80 -22.38
C LEU A 200 -3.06 3.53 -20.88
N GLY A 201 -3.73 2.52 -20.33
CA GLY A 201 -3.64 2.18 -18.92
C GLY A 201 -2.22 1.79 -18.48
N VAL A 202 -1.50 1.03 -19.31
CA VAL A 202 -0.07 0.70 -19.08
C VAL A 202 0.80 1.96 -19.16
N ALA A 203 0.54 2.86 -20.11
CA ALA A 203 1.24 4.14 -20.22
C ALA A 203 0.97 5.06 -19.01
N LEU A 204 -0.26 5.09 -18.49
CA LEU A 204 -0.58 5.83 -17.26
C LEU A 204 0.13 5.21 -16.05
N ALA A 205 0.19 3.89 -15.94
CA ALA A 205 0.92 3.23 -14.85
C ALA A 205 2.42 3.56 -14.90
N SER A 206 3.02 3.64 -16.10
CA SER A 206 4.43 3.97 -16.25
C SER A 206 4.75 5.43 -15.88
N LEU A 207 3.77 6.34 -15.89
CA LEU A 207 3.95 7.69 -15.36
C LEU A 207 4.42 7.67 -13.89
N GLY A 208 4.01 6.69 -13.08
CA GLY A 208 4.50 6.53 -11.71
C GLY A 208 6.03 6.36 -11.62
N ILE A 209 6.63 5.74 -12.63
CA ILE A 209 8.09 5.62 -12.76
C ILE A 209 8.73 6.98 -13.04
N ILE A 210 8.12 7.74 -13.96
CA ILE A 210 8.53 9.11 -14.31
C ILE A 210 8.43 10.04 -13.08
N GLY A 211 7.41 9.84 -12.26
CA GLY A 211 7.20 10.56 -11.00
C GLY A 211 8.25 10.29 -9.91
N GLY A 212 9.21 9.39 -10.16
CA GLY A 212 10.20 8.99 -9.16
C GLY A 212 9.67 8.03 -8.09
N ASN A 213 8.44 7.51 -8.25
CA ASN A 213 7.80 6.58 -7.30
C ASN A 213 7.50 5.23 -7.96
N ARG A 214 8.59 4.49 -8.23
CA ARG A 214 8.59 3.19 -8.91
C ARG A 214 7.68 2.16 -8.24
N THR A 215 7.69 2.16 -6.90
CA THR A 215 6.86 1.27 -6.09
C THR A 215 5.38 1.45 -6.41
N VAL A 216 4.91 2.67 -6.67
CA VAL A 216 3.51 2.91 -7.06
C VAL A 216 3.20 2.27 -8.41
N ALA A 217 4.05 2.42 -9.43
CA ALA A 217 3.84 1.79 -10.73
C ALA A 217 3.81 0.25 -10.64
N ILE A 218 4.78 -0.33 -9.93
CA ILE A 218 4.86 -1.80 -9.73
C ILE A 218 3.63 -2.31 -9.00
N LEU A 219 3.26 -1.67 -7.87
CA LEU A 219 2.09 -2.09 -7.10
C LEU A 219 0.79 -1.93 -7.91
N THR A 220 0.66 -0.88 -8.72
CA THR A 220 -0.50 -0.66 -9.61
C THR A 220 -0.62 -1.80 -10.62
N LEU A 221 0.48 -2.18 -11.28
CA LEU A 221 0.50 -3.27 -12.25
C LEU A 221 0.28 -4.63 -11.60
N MET A 222 0.83 -4.86 -10.40
CA MET A 222 0.56 -6.08 -9.62
C MET A 222 -0.92 -6.19 -9.24
N GLN A 223 -1.52 -5.09 -8.76
CA GLN A 223 -2.95 -5.04 -8.43
C GLN A 223 -3.82 -5.31 -9.66
N ALA A 224 -3.51 -4.67 -10.80
CA ALA A 224 -4.18 -4.97 -12.07
C ALA A 224 -4.02 -6.44 -12.47
N GLY A 225 -2.82 -7.01 -12.31
CA GLY A 225 -2.56 -8.43 -12.54
C GLY A 225 -3.47 -9.34 -11.70
N VAL A 226 -3.63 -9.05 -10.41
CA VAL A 226 -4.57 -9.79 -9.52
C VAL A 226 -6.02 -9.64 -9.98
N MET A 227 -6.44 -8.41 -10.33
CA MET A 227 -7.80 -8.14 -10.82
C MET A 227 -8.13 -8.90 -12.12
N LEU A 228 -7.13 -9.16 -12.97
CA LEU A 228 -7.31 -9.89 -14.22
C LEU A 228 -7.18 -11.42 -14.04
N ALA A 229 -6.29 -11.89 -13.17
CA ALA A 229 -5.99 -13.30 -12.98
C ALA A 229 -7.02 -14.01 -12.07
N MET A 230 -7.40 -13.36 -10.95
CA MET A 230 -8.25 -13.95 -9.92
C MET A 230 -9.64 -14.37 -10.46
N PRO A 231 -10.37 -13.53 -11.21
CA PRO A 231 -11.64 -13.93 -11.82
C PRO A 231 -11.56 -15.15 -12.75
N LYS A 232 -10.46 -15.24 -13.50
CA LYS A 232 -10.25 -16.31 -14.51
C LYS A 232 -9.65 -17.57 -13.91
N ARG A 233 -9.34 -17.56 -12.62
CA ARG A 233 -8.63 -18.62 -11.90
C ARG A 233 -7.36 -19.09 -12.64
N PHE A 234 -6.55 -18.14 -13.11
CA PHE A 234 -5.44 -18.41 -14.03
C PHE A 234 -4.30 -19.22 -13.38
N ARG A 235 -4.24 -20.53 -13.67
CA ARG A 235 -3.34 -21.52 -13.00
C ARG A 235 -1.86 -21.52 -13.40
N ASN A 236 -1.37 -20.46 -14.05
CA ASN A 236 0.01 -20.44 -14.56
C ASN A 236 0.92 -19.55 -13.70
N LEU A 237 1.26 -20.06 -12.51
CA LEU A 237 2.18 -19.39 -11.57
C LEU A 237 3.53 -19.00 -12.21
N PRO A 238 4.19 -19.84 -13.04
CA PRO A 238 5.41 -19.43 -13.73
C PRO A 238 5.26 -18.16 -14.55
N VAL A 239 4.15 -18.01 -15.32
CA VAL A 239 3.90 -16.80 -16.11
C VAL A 239 3.70 -15.59 -15.21
N MET A 240 2.99 -15.72 -14.09
CA MET A 240 2.82 -14.63 -13.13
C MET A 240 4.14 -14.22 -12.47
N LEU A 241 4.98 -15.19 -12.11
CA LEU A 241 6.31 -14.95 -11.54
C LEU A 241 7.24 -14.30 -12.57
N LEU A 242 7.25 -14.78 -13.81
CA LEU A 242 8.01 -14.17 -14.91
C LEU A 242 7.53 -12.74 -15.21
N ALA A 243 6.23 -12.48 -15.18
CA ALA A 243 5.68 -11.13 -15.33
C ALA A 243 6.11 -10.20 -14.18
N ALA A 244 6.05 -10.68 -12.94
CA ALA A 244 6.51 -9.92 -11.77
C ALA A 244 8.03 -9.67 -11.82
N LEU A 245 8.83 -10.67 -12.20
CA LEU A 245 10.28 -10.53 -12.40
C LEU A 245 10.63 -9.62 -13.56
N GLY A 246 9.84 -9.64 -14.65
CA GLY A 246 9.98 -8.73 -15.78
C GLY A 246 9.73 -7.28 -15.37
N LEU A 247 8.64 -7.04 -14.62
CA LEU A 247 8.34 -5.71 -14.06
C LEU A 247 9.43 -5.23 -13.09
N ALA A 248 9.90 -6.10 -12.21
CA ALA A 248 11.00 -5.80 -11.30
C ALA A 248 12.30 -5.49 -12.06
N SER A 249 12.62 -6.28 -13.08
CA SER A 249 13.80 -6.07 -13.95
C SER A 249 13.73 -4.72 -14.65
N VAL A 250 12.60 -4.36 -15.26
CA VAL A 250 12.42 -3.04 -15.89
C VAL A 250 12.61 -1.91 -14.88
N ALA A 251 12.05 -2.06 -13.66
CA ALA A 251 12.24 -1.07 -12.61
C ALA A 251 13.71 -0.95 -12.17
N VAL A 252 14.43 -2.07 -12.07
CA VAL A 252 15.88 -2.09 -11.78
C VAL A 252 16.68 -1.44 -12.91
N THR A 253 16.39 -1.74 -14.17
CA THR A 253 17.10 -1.14 -15.31
C THR A 253 16.91 0.38 -15.34
N ILE A 254 15.68 0.85 -15.16
CA ILE A 254 15.40 2.29 -15.07
C ILE A 254 16.08 2.92 -13.85
N ALA A 255 16.22 2.17 -12.75
CA ALA A 255 17.00 2.61 -11.59
C ALA A 255 18.47 2.82 -11.91
N SER A 256 19.10 1.80 -12.49
CA SER A 256 20.52 1.81 -12.83
C SER A 256 20.87 2.87 -13.87
N LEU A 257 20.03 3.06 -14.90
CA LEU A 257 20.23 4.08 -15.93
C LEU A 257 20.22 5.50 -15.36
N ARG A 258 19.46 5.72 -14.28
CA ARG A 258 19.40 7.00 -13.58
C ARG A 258 20.54 7.18 -12.58
N GLU A 259 20.98 6.11 -11.95
CA GLU A 259 22.07 6.15 -10.96
C GLU A 259 23.44 6.21 -11.63
N ALA A 260 23.58 5.81 -12.89
CA ALA A 260 24.80 6.05 -13.66
C ALA A 260 25.22 7.55 -13.73
N SER A 261 24.28 8.48 -13.47
CA SER A 261 24.57 9.92 -13.41
C SER A 261 24.81 10.47 -11.99
N LEU A 262 24.64 9.67 -10.93
CA LEU A 262 24.78 10.07 -9.52
C LEU A 262 25.69 9.06 -8.80
N HIS A 263 26.80 9.50 -8.19
CA HIS A 263 27.91 8.69 -7.61
C HIS A 263 27.60 7.51 -6.65
N ASP A 264 26.34 7.12 -6.41
CA ASP A 264 25.99 5.99 -5.55
C ASP A 264 25.78 4.69 -6.37
N GLN A 265 26.84 3.91 -6.53
CA GLN A 265 26.88 2.64 -7.28
C GLN A 265 26.18 1.45 -6.59
N ARG A 266 25.36 1.69 -5.56
CA ARG A 266 24.72 0.60 -4.79
C ARG A 266 23.44 0.15 -5.49
N GLY A 267 23.47 -1.08 -6.03
CA GLY A 267 22.37 -1.62 -6.83
C GLY A 267 21.00 -1.70 -6.12
N PHE A 268 19.93 -1.79 -6.91
CA PHE A 268 18.52 -1.80 -6.46
C PHE A 268 18.23 -2.71 -5.26
N LEU A 269 18.74 -3.95 -5.26
CA LEU A 269 18.51 -4.91 -4.17
C LEU A 269 19.02 -4.40 -2.82
N PHE A 270 20.14 -3.66 -2.83
CA PHE A 270 20.67 -3.06 -1.61
C PHE A 270 19.74 -1.97 -1.07
N ARG A 271 19.21 -1.11 -1.93
CA ARG A 271 18.26 -0.05 -1.56
C ARG A 271 16.92 -0.62 -1.11
N LEU A 272 16.47 -1.71 -1.75
CA LEU A 272 15.26 -2.40 -1.36
C LEU A 272 15.37 -3.02 0.04
N LEU A 273 16.49 -3.66 0.35
CA LEU A 273 16.69 -4.41 1.60
C LEU A 273 17.21 -3.56 2.77
N TYR A 274 18.03 -2.54 2.50
CA TYR A 274 18.71 -1.75 3.53
C TYR A 274 18.43 -0.24 3.42
N GLY A 275 17.80 0.21 2.33
CA GLY A 275 17.34 1.59 2.17
C GLY A 275 16.01 1.85 2.86
N ASN A 276 15.28 2.84 2.37
CA ASN A 276 14.01 3.31 2.95
C ASN A 276 12.77 2.82 2.17
N ASP A 277 12.94 1.85 1.27
CA ASP A 277 11.85 1.33 0.43
C ASP A 277 10.98 0.30 1.19
N LEU A 278 11.61 -0.60 1.96
CA LEU A 278 10.98 -1.63 2.81
C LEU A 278 11.51 -1.58 4.26
N SER A 279 11.53 -0.39 4.84
CA SER A 279 12.09 -0.14 6.18
C SER A 279 11.09 -0.31 7.33
N ASP A 280 9.85 -0.72 7.06
CA ASP A 280 8.72 -0.54 7.98
C ASP A 280 9.01 -0.99 9.42
N LEU A 281 9.55 -2.20 9.59
CA LEU A 281 9.81 -2.78 10.92
C LEU A 281 10.99 -2.10 11.65
N ARG A 282 12.04 -1.72 10.91
CA ARG A 282 13.19 -0.97 11.43
C ARG A 282 12.77 0.42 11.87
N ASP A 283 11.99 1.10 11.04
CA ASP A 283 11.48 2.45 11.32
C ASP A 283 10.52 2.41 12.52
N PHE A 284 9.73 1.35 12.70
CA PHE A 284 8.93 1.19 13.92
C PHE A 284 9.78 0.98 15.16
N ALA A 285 10.82 0.14 15.07
CA ALA A 285 11.76 -0.03 16.17
C ALA A 285 12.45 1.29 16.55
N TRP A 286 12.73 2.16 15.57
CA TRP A 286 13.23 3.51 15.81
C TRP A 286 12.18 4.40 16.49
N ILE A 287 10.92 4.36 16.07
CA ILE A 287 9.85 5.10 16.77
C ILE A 287 9.74 4.64 18.24
N LEU A 288 9.93 3.35 18.51
CA LEU A 288 9.84 2.80 19.86
C LEU A 288 10.93 3.33 20.80
N THR A 289 12.07 3.82 20.29
CA THR A 289 13.13 4.35 21.16
C THR A 289 12.69 5.57 21.96
N GLY A 290 11.78 6.38 21.44
CA GLY A 290 11.21 7.53 22.18
C GLY A 290 9.90 7.22 22.89
N MET A 291 9.31 6.03 22.68
CA MET A 291 8.07 5.64 23.34
C MET A 291 8.28 5.20 24.79
N ASP A 292 9.49 4.84 25.18
CA ASP A 292 9.79 4.46 26.57
C ASP A 292 9.64 5.65 27.53
N ASP A 293 9.93 6.87 27.05
CA ASP A 293 9.83 8.12 27.83
C ASP A 293 8.59 8.97 27.47
N SER A 294 7.82 8.59 26.44
CA SER A 294 6.69 9.38 25.94
C SER A 294 5.33 8.83 26.38
N PRO A 295 4.36 9.68 26.75
CA PRO A 295 3.00 9.24 26.97
C PRO A 295 2.36 8.76 25.68
N LEU A 296 1.35 7.89 25.81
CA LEU A 296 0.49 7.52 24.69
C LEU A 296 -0.22 8.75 24.09
N PHE A 297 -0.43 8.73 22.78
CA PHE A 297 -1.05 9.85 22.07
C PHE A 297 -2.58 9.84 22.09
N TRP A 298 -3.21 8.77 22.60
CA TRP A 298 -4.66 8.65 22.85
C TRP A 298 -5.57 9.02 21.66
N GLY A 299 -5.13 8.74 20.44
CA GLY A 299 -5.90 9.00 19.22
C GLY A 299 -5.67 10.38 18.61
N LYS A 300 -4.79 11.21 19.18
CA LYS A 300 -4.48 12.53 18.61
C LYS A 300 -3.90 12.44 17.20
N THR A 301 -3.09 11.42 16.92
CA THR A 301 -2.54 11.24 15.55
C THR A 301 -3.62 10.82 14.56
N TYR A 302 -4.57 9.97 15.00
CA TYR A 302 -5.75 9.62 14.21
C TYR A 302 -6.60 10.85 13.89
N MET A 303 -6.89 11.68 14.89
CA MET A 303 -7.66 12.91 14.70
C MET A 303 -6.96 13.87 13.74
N ALA A 304 -5.63 14.06 13.88
CA ALA A 304 -4.85 14.88 12.96
C ALA A 304 -4.87 14.34 11.52
N GLY A 305 -4.87 13.01 11.37
CA GLY A 305 -5.03 12.33 10.08
C GLY A 305 -6.42 12.51 9.46
N TYR A 306 -7.49 12.34 10.25
CA TYR A 306 -8.88 12.49 9.79
C TYR A 306 -9.30 13.93 9.51
N LEU A 307 -8.50 14.90 9.98
CA LEU A 307 -8.64 16.31 9.62
C LEU A 307 -7.68 16.69 8.49
N SER A 308 -7.14 15.72 7.75
CA SER A 308 -6.07 16.00 6.80
C SER A 308 -6.45 16.83 5.57
N PHE A 309 -7.75 17.04 5.36
CA PHE A 309 -8.28 17.97 4.36
C PHE A 309 -8.12 19.46 4.76
N ILE A 310 -7.99 19.77 6.06
CA ILE A 310 -7.84 21.15 6.54
C ILE A 310 -6.37 21.55 6.44
N PRO A 311 -5.99 22.58 5.66
CA PRO A 311 -4.60 22.99 5.53
C PRO A 311 -3.91 23.23 6.88
N ALA A 312 -2.66 22.76 7.02
CA ALA A 312 -1.95 22.77 8.29
C ALA A 312 -1.72 24.19 8.86
N TYR A 313 -1.65 25.22 8.00
CA TYR A 313 -1.54 26.62 8.42
C TYR A 313 -2.82 27.15 9.10
N LEU A 314 -3.98 26.53 8.86
CA LEU A 314 -5.25 26.89 9.52
C LEU A 314 -5.48 26.10 10.81
N PHE A 315 -4.81 24.96 10.98
CA PHE A 315 -5.08 24.04 12.08
C PHE A 315 -3.77 23.49 12.69
N PRO A 316 -3.15 24.24 13.63
CA PRO A 316 -1.85 23.90 14.21
C PRO A 316 -1.79 22.52 14.87
N PHE A 317 -2.92 22.02 15.39
CA PHE A 317 -3.03 20.66 15.94
C PHE A 317 -2.53 19.58 14.97
N ARG A 318 -2.68 19.78 13.66
CA ARG A 318 -2.15 18.84 12.66
C ARG A 318 -0.63 18.88 12.50
N VAL A 319 -0.04 20.05 12.72
CA VAL A 319 1.42 20.20 12.67
C VAL A 319 2.03 19.47 13.87
N GLU A 320 1.39 19.58 15.03
CA GLU A 320 1.84 18.96 16.28
C GLU A 320 1.61 17.43 16.30
N PHE A 321 0.39 16.98 16.00
CA PHE A 321 -0.01 15.58 16.17
C PHE A 321 -0.07 14.77 14.87
N GLY A 322 0.25 15.36 13.72
CA GLY A 322 0.33 14.60 12.48
C GLY A 322 1.33 13.45 12.61
N PHE A 323 0.93 12.21 12.29
CA PHE A 323 1.78 11.04 12.52
C PHE A 323 3.15 11.14 11.82
N GLY A 324 3.21 11.76 10.64
CA GLY A 324 4.48 12.02 9.93
C GLY A 324 5.43 13.01 10.63
N ARG A 325 4.98 13.72 11.67
CA ARG A 325 5.78 14.60 12.54
C ARG A 325 6.07 13.96 13.90
N VAL A 326 5.07 13.26 14.44
CA VAL A 326 5.21 12.50 15.70
C VAL A 326 6.23 11.37 15.55
N SER A 327 6.20 10.62 14.45
CA SER A 327 7.11 9.48 14.27
C SER A 327 8.61 9.87 14.22
N PRO A 328 9.06 10.90 13.50
CA PRO A 328 10.45 11.34 13.56
C PRO A 328 10.81 12.00 14.90
N ALA A 329 9.86 12.72 15.54
CA ALA A 329 10.10 13.31 16.87
C ALA A 329 10.40 12.23 17.92
N LEU A 330 9.62 11.14 17.94
CA LEU A 330 9.88 9.99 18.81
C LEU A 330 11.21 9.30 18.51
N ALA A 331 11.67 9.34 17.26
CA ALA A 331 12.96 8.81 16.86
C ALA A 331 14.15 9.76 17.14
N GLY A 332 13.90 10.95 17.71
CA GLY A 332 14.93 11.96 17.96
C GLY A 332 15.44 12.65 16.70
N LEU A 333 14.67 12.58 15.60
CA LEU A 333 14.95 13.26 14.34
C LEU A 333 14.22 14.59 14.28
N ASP A 334 14.75 15.55 13.53
CA ASP A 334 14.06 16.80 13.28
C ASP A 334 12.81 16.56 12.39
N PRO A 335 11.59 16.77 12.93
CA PRO A 335 10.37 16.56 12.17
C PRO A 335 10.22 17.53 10.99
N MET A 336 10.96 18.65 10.96
CA MET A 336 10.97 19.64 9.88
C MET A 336 11.70 19.18 8.62
N PHE A 337 12.74 18.37 8.79
CA PHE A 337 13.57 17.91 7.68
C PHE A 337 13.36 16.43 7.33
N HIS A 338 12.60 15.68 8.14
CA HIS A 338 12.29 14.28 7.89
C HIS A 338 10.86 14.07 7.34
N SER A 339 10.68 13.20 6.35
CA SER A 339 9.38 12.92 5.72
C SER A 339 8.45 12.01 6.53
N GLY A 340 8.77 11.78 7.81
CA GLY A 340 8.15 10.77 8.66
C GLY A 340 8.76 9.37 8.55
N LEU A 341 8.75 8.63 9.66
CA LEU A 341 9.10 7.21 9.72
C LEU A 341 7.84 6.36 9.52
N ARG A 342 7.96 5.25 8.78
CA ARG A 342 6.82 4.39 8.43
C ARG A 342 6.84 3.13 9.31
N PRO A 343 5.91 2.96 10.26
CA PRO A 343 5.76 1.68 10.94
C PRO A 343 4.94 0.67 10.10
N PRO A 344 4.92 -0.62 10.48
CA PRO A 344 3.91 -1.56 10.03
C PRO A 344 2.50 -1.09 10.41
N ILE A 345 1.48 -1.75 9.85
CA ILE A 345 0.05 -1.39 9.96
C ILE A 345 -0.39 -1.10 11.41
N PHE A 346 0.15 -1.82 12.40
CA PHE A 346 -0.25 -1.70 13.80
C PHE A 346 0.60 -0.73 14.64
N GLY A 347 1.63 -0.10 14.06
CA GLY A 347 2.51 0.76 14.84
C GLY A 347 1.87 2.07 15.30
N GLU A 348 1.05 2.71 14.46
CA GLU A 348 0.30 3.90 14.88
C GLU A 348 -0.73 3.58 15.97
N MET A 349 -1.38 2.40 15.91
CA MET A 349 -2.27 1.92 16.98
C MET A 349 -1.52 1.78 18.30
N TYR A 350 -0.30 1.23 18.27
CA TYR A 350 0.53 1.11 19.46
C TYR A 350 0.93 2.47 20.03
N VAL A 351 1.37 3.41 19.19
CA VAL A 351 1.75 4.77 19.62
C VAL A 351 0.58 5.50 20.30
N ASN A 352 -0.65 5.26 19.86
CA ASN A 352 -1.82 5.93 20.44
C ASN A 352 -2.40 5.22 21.66
N PHE A 353 -2.38 3.88 21.68
CA PHE A 353 -3.23 3.11 22.59
C PHE A 353 -2.53 1.86 23.17
N GLY A 354 -1.23 1.69 22.92
CA GLY A 354 -0.44 0.55 23.38
C GLY A 354 -0.95 -0.80 22.86
N LEU A 355 -0.67 -1.87 23.61
CA LEU A 355 -1.09 -3.23 23.26
C LEU A 355 -2.62 -3.41 23.18
N PRO A 356 -3.45 -2.81 24.06
CA PRO A 356 -4.92 -2.91 23.92
C PRO A 356 -5.42 -2.36 22.58
N GLY A 357 -4.84 -1.25 22.10
CA GLY A 357 -5.15 -0.69 20.79
C GLY A 357 -4.74 -1.59 19.63
N VAL A 358 -3.58 -2.22 19.72
CA VAL A 358 -3.12 -3.20 18.72
C VAL A 358 -4.06 -4.40 18.66
N ALA A 359 -4.49 -4.91 19.82
CA ALA A 359 -5.38 -6.06 19.88
C ALA A 359 -6.79 -5.73 19.33
N LEU A 360 -7.42 -4.67 19.85
CA LEU A 360 -8.77 -4.27 19.42
C LEU A 360 -8.77 -3.76 17.98
N GLY A 361 -7.82 -2.88 17.65
CA GLY A 361 -7.66 -2.31 16.32
C GLY A 361 -7.32 -3.36 15.28
N GLY A 362 -6.41 -4.30 15.61
CA GLY A 362 -6.11 -5.45 14.76
C GLY A 362 -7.34 -6.31 14.49
N PHE A 363 -8.10 -6.65 15.53
CA PHE A 363 -9.36 -7.41 15.38
C PHE A 363 -10.39 -6.70 14.50
N LEU A 364 -10.64 -5.41 14.75
CA LEU A 364 -11.60 -4.62 13.96
C LEU A 364 -11.15 -4.47 12.50
N TYR A 365 -9.86 -4.22 12.27
CA TYR A 365 -9.27 -4.16 10.94
C TYR A 365 -9.46 -5.49 10.20
N GLY A 366 -9.16 -6.61 10.86
CA GLY A 366 -9.40 -7.95 10.34
C GLY A 366 -10.87 -8.24 10.03
N LEU A 367 -11.78 -7.79 10.89
CA LEU A 367 -13.22 -7.94 10.68
C LEU A 367 -13.69 -7.20 9.41
N LEU A 368 -13.21 -5.98 9.18
CA LEU A 368 -13.53 -5.19 8.00
C LEU A 368 -12.94 -5.79 6.72
N VAL A 369 -11.65 -6.12 6.73
CA VAL A 369 -10.98 -6.77 5.59
C VAL A 369 -11.63 -8.13 5.28
N GLY A 370 -11.94 -8.92 6.30
CA GLY A 370 -12.61 -10.21 6.15
C GLY A 370 -14.00 -10.10 5.53
N ARG A 371 -14.77 -9.05 5.88
CA ARG A 371 -16.06 -8.74 5.24
C ARG A 371 -15.91 -8.49 3.75
N VAL A 372 -14.90 -7.72 3.35
CA VAL A 372 -14.58 -7.46 1.94
C VAL A 372 -14.18 -8.76 1.23
N MET A 373 -13.30 -9.58 1.83
CA MET A 373 -12.88 -10.87 1.25
C MET A 373 -14.04 -11.85 1.03
N VAL A 374 -14.96 -11.94 2.00
CA VAL A 374 -16.18 -12.77 1.90
C VAL A 374 -17.06 -12.26 0.76
N TRP A 375 -17.24 -10.94 0.65
CA TRP A 375 -18.03 -10.34 -0.42
C TRP A 375 -17.43 -10.63 -1.82
N ILE A 376 -16.12 -10.43 -2.01
CA ILE A 376 -15.44 -10.74 -3.27
C ILE A 376 -15.66 -12.20 -3.64
N THR A 377 -15.42 -13.12 -2.69
CA THR A 377 -15.59 -14.55 -2.90
C THR A 377 -17.02 -14.88 -3.37
N ARG A 378 -18.03 -14.41 -2.64
CA ARG A 378 -19.43 -14.68 -2.97
C ARG A 378 -19.82 -14.16 -4.35
N MET A 379 -19.38 -12.95 -4.71
CA MET A 379 -19.69 -12.35 -6.01
C MET A 379 -18.99 -13.06 -7.17
N LEU A 380 -17.76 -13.54 -6.98
CA LEU A 380 -17.03 -14.29 -8.01
C LEU A 380 -17.59 -15.71 -8.21
N ASP A 381 -18.09 -16.34 -7.14
CA ASP A 381 -18.66 -17.69 -7.17
C ASP A 381 -20.15 -17.71 -7.60
N LEU A 382 -20.76 -16.56 -7.91
CA LEU A 382 -22.10 -16.52 -8.51
C LEU A 382 -22.12 -17.27 -9.85
N PRO A 383 -23.20 -18.01 -10.15
CA PRO A 383 -23.37 -18.69 -11.43
C PRO A 383 -23.34 -17.67 -12.58
N GLU A 384 -22.85 -18.11 -13.74
CA GLU A 384 -22.88 -17.29 -14.95
C GLU A 384 -24.34 -16.95 -15.31
N GLY A 385 -24.62 -15.67 -15.53
CA GLY A 385 -25.97 -15.16 -15.79
C GLY A 385 -25.96 -13.65 -16.00
N ALA A 386 -27.09 -13.10 -16.45
CA ALA A 386 -27.24 -11.67 -16.74
C ALA A 386 -26.98 -10.78 -15.51
N ASP A 387 -27.25 -11.29 -14.31
CA ASP A 387 -27.07 -10.58 -13.05
C ASP A 387 -25.64 -10.71 -12.47
N LYS A 388 -24.76 -11.49 -13.11
CA LYS A 388 -23.40 -11.68 -12.61
C LYS A 388 -22.61 -10.37 -12.76
N PRO A 389 -22.05 -9.84 -11.66
CA PRO A 389 -21.26 -8.62 -11.73
C PRO A 389 -20.00 -8.82 -12.57
N VAL A 390 -19.52 -7.75 -13.23
CA VAL A 390 -18.21 -7.76 -13.89
C VAL A 390 -17.11 -8.12 -12.88
N SER A 391 -16.60 -9.34 -12.98
CA SER A 391 -15.74 -9.96 -11.97
C SER A 391 -14.46 -9.18 -11.68
N GLN A 392 -13.86 -8.53 -12.68
CA GLN A 392 -12.66 -7.70 -12.50
C GLN A 392 -12.97 -6.48 -11.62
N VAL A 393 -14.14 -5.88 -11.80
CA VAL A 393 -14.60 -4.70 -11.04
C VAL A 393 -14.94 -5.08 -9.60
N VAL A 394 -15.39 -6.30 -9.35
CA VAL A 394 -15.56 -6.84 -7.98
C VAL A 394 -14.22 -6.87 -7.25
N VAL A 395 -13.16 -7.41 -7.86
CA VAL A 395 -11.83 -7.44 -7.25
C VAL A 395 -11.27 -6.02 -7.07
N TRP A 396 -11.48 -5.14 -8.06
CA TRP A 396 -11.07 -3.74 -7.96
C TRP A 396 -11.78 -3.00 -6.82
N THR A 397 -13.09 -3.22 -6.64
CA THR A 397 -13.86 -2.71 -5.49
C THR A 397 -13.22 -3.14 -4.17
N GLY A 398 -12.76 -4.38 -4.09
CA GLY A 398 -12.01 -4.89 -2.95
C GLY A 398 -10.76 -4.09 -2.63
N PHE A 399 -9.96 -3.76 -3.64
CA PHE A 399 -8.75 -2.95 -3.48
C PHE A 399 -9.03 -1.50 -3.07
N ILE A 400 -10.07 -0.86 -3.64
CA ILE A 400 -10.47 0.49 -3.23
C ILE A 400 -10.91 0.50 -1.75
N LEU A 401 -11.70 -0.49 -1.33
CA LEU A 401 -12.11 -0.59 0.07
C LEU A 401 -10.94 -0.90 0.99
N LEU A 402 -10.02 -1.77 0.58
CA LEU A 402 -8.79 -2.03 1.33
C LEU A 402 -8.01 -0.74 1.53
N GLN A 403 -7.83 0.08 0.50
CA GLN A 403 -7.14 1.37 0.61
C GLN A 403 -7.82 2.32 1.60
N ILE A 404 -9.17 2.36 1.61
CA ILE A 404 -9.93 3.15 2.57
C ILE A 404 -9.73 2.63 4.00
N ILE A 405 -9.85 1.32 4.20
CA ILE A 405 -9.68 0.67 5.51
C ILE A 405 -8.24 0.86 6.03
N ASP A 406 -7.23 0.64 5.17
CA ASP A 406 -5.81 0.83 5.49
C ASP A 406 -5.54 2.27 5.93
N SER A 407 -6.13 3.24 5.23
CA SER A 407 -5.95 4.65 5.56
C SER A 407 -6.59 5.03 6.91
N VAL A 408 -7.71 4.40 7.26
CA VAL A 408 -8.38 4.60 8.56
C VAL A 408 -7.52 4.08 9.71
N VAL A 409 -6.83 2.96 9.49
CA VAL A 409 -5.94 2.31 10.47
C VAL A 409 -4.56 2.96 10.53
N PHE A 410 -4.07 3.45 9.39
CA PHE A 410 -2.77 4.08 9.24
C PHE A 410 -2.93 5.42 8.53
N THR A 411 -2.96 6.49 9.32
CA THR A 411 -3.44 7.80 8.89
C THR A 411 -2.50 8.64 8.01
N PRO A 412 -1.19 8.34 7.85
CA PRO A 412 -0.36 9.06 6.88
C PRO A 412 -0.89 9.04 5.44
N ALA A 413 -1.70 8.03 5.08
CA ALA A 413 -2.33 7.90 3.78
C ALA A 413 -3.76 8.49 3.70
N PHE A 414 -4.29 9.07 4.79
CA PHE A 414 -5.71 9.45 4.88
C PHE A 414 -6.15 10.50 3.86
N PHE A 415 -5.24 11.35 3.39
CA PHE A 415 -5.50 12.25 2.27
C PHE A 415 -6.06 11.50 1.04
N GLY A 416 -5.57 10.28 0.78
CA GLY A 416 -6.07 9.42 -0.29
C GLY A 416 -7.54 9.07 -0.17
N VAL A 417 -8.10 9.01 1.04
CA VAL A 417 -9.52 8.76 1.27
C VAL A 417 -10.38 9.90 0.72
N TYR A 418 -9.98 11.16 0.90
CA TYR A 418 -10.73 12.28 0.33
C TYR A 418 -10.66 12.33 -1.18
N VAL A 419 -9.49 12.03 -1.75
CA VAL A 419 -9.32 11.93 -3.21
C VAL A 419 -10.22 10.83 -3.76
N LEU A 420 -10.20 9.64 -3.15
CA LEU A 420 -11.09 8.55 -3.53
C LEU A 420 -12.56 8.91 -3.35
N ALA A 421 -12.94 9.58 -2.27
CA ALA A 421 -14.32 10.04 -2.06
C ALA A 421 -14.76 11.00 -3.17
N ALA A 422 -13.93 11.96 -3.55
CA ALA A 422 -14.19 12.87 -4.67
C ALA A 422 -14.33 12.12 -6.00
N LEU A 423 -13.46 11.13 -6.27
CA LEU A 423 -13.54 10.27 -7.45
C LEU A 423 -14.82 9.41 -7.44
N LEU A 424 -15.26 8.92 -6.28
CA LEU A 424 -16.49 8.15 -6.17
C LEU A 424 -17.73 9.02 -6.41
N ILE A 425 -17.76 10.24 -5.88
CA ILE A 425 -18.83 11.21 -6.14
C ILE A 425 -18.88 11.56 -7.63
N LEU A 426 -17.74 11.87 -8.24
CA LEU A 426 -17.66 12.16 -9.67
C LEU A 426 -18.10 10.95 -10.53
N GLY A 427 -17.68 9.75 -10.15
CA GLY A 427 -18.11 8.51 -10.79
C GLY A 427 -19.63 8.30 -10.71
N GLN A 428 -20.26 8.66 -9.58
CA GLN A 428 -21.71 8.59 -9.43
C GLN A 428 -22.43 9.59 -10.35
N VAL A 429 -21.88 10.79 -10.53
CA VAL A 429 -22.40 11.77 -11.49
C VAL A 429 -22.30 11.22 -12.91
N LEU A 430 -21.14 10.65 -13.29
CA LEU A 430 -20.95 10.02 -14.60
C LEU A 430 -21.92 8.86 -14.83
N ALA A 431 -22.15 8.01 -13.83
CA ALA A 431 -23.11 6.91 -13.91
C ALA A 431 -24.54 7.40 -14.21
N ARG A 432 -24.97 8.50 -13.56
CA ARG A 432 -26.28 9.11 -13.80
C ARG A 432 -26.42 9.73 -15.19
N ILE A 433 -25.37 10.39 -15.69
CA ILE A 433 -25.35 10.97 -17.04
C ILE A 433 -25.41 9.85 -18.09
N GLY A 434 -24.64 8.77 -17.88
CA GLY A 434 -24.65 7.60 -18.77
C GLY A 434 -26.01 6.93 -18.85
N ALA A 435 -26.69 6.74 -17.71
CA ALA A 435 -28.02 6.13 -17.66
C ALA A 435 -29.08 6.90 -18.48
N ARG A 436 -29.01 8.24 -18.51
CA ARG A 436 -29.94 9.09 -19.27
C ARG A 436 -29.75 9.03 -20.79
N ARG A 437 -28.62 8.52 -21.30
CA ARG A 437 -28.40 8.38 -22.76
C ARG A 437 -28.98 7.09 -23.33
N TYR A 438 -29.39 6.15 -22.48
CA TYR A 438 -29.90 4.83 -22.87
C TYR A 438 -31.34 4.56 -22.41
N ALA A 439 -31.94 5.50 -21.67
CA ALA A 439 -33.37 5.57 -21.38
C ALA A 439 -34.01 6.59 -22.32
#